data_AF-X0LQL1-F1
#
_entry.id   AF-X0LQL1-F1
#
_cell.length_a   1.000
_cell.length_b   1.000
_cell.length_c   1.000
_cell.angle_alpha   90.00
_cell.angle_beta   90.00
_cell.angle_gamma   90.00
#
_symmetry.space_group_name_H-M   'P 1'
#
loop_
_entity.id
_entity.type
_entity.pdbx_description
1 polymer ?
#
loop_
_entity_poly.entity_id
_entity_poly.type
_entity_poly.pdbx_seq_one_letter_code
_entity_poly.pdbx_strand_id
1 'polypeptide(L)'
;MLLSKSAQLIMATAYAHRAGFVHGDIHLGNVLLQLPGSELDHLSIQQVYERNYKPDPCPVTRTDGQPVFSLSVPKNVYTPNWLGKPSDEVLLPEAKLWLADFGTAFNPSQETRLLSYTHLQNRPPEAVFDSTKPLTFSSDIWSLGLMVWEGMGSGPFMSGFLFGENEVIADQVDALGPLPHEWWEKWETRTNVST
;
A
#
# COMPACT_ATOMS: atom_id res chain seq x y z
N MET A 1 -20.93 -2.92 -1.95
CA MET A 1 -19.69 -2.46 -2.61
C MET A 1 -18.43 -2.93 -1.89
N LEU A 2 -18.29 -2.70 -0.58
CA LEU A 2 -17.08 -3.03 0.19
C LEU A 2 -16.70 -4.52 0.11
N LEU A 3 -17.66 -5.44 0.37
CA LEU A 3 -17.44 -6.89 0.24
C LEU A 3 -16.94 -7.33 -1.15
N SER A 4 -17.42 -6.67 -2.21
CA SER A 4 -16.98 -6.95 -3.58
C SER A 4 -15.53 -6.53 -3.80
N LYS A 5 -15.11 -5.39 -3.23
CA LYS A 5 -13.71 -4.91 -3.32
C LYS A 5 -12.77 -5.82 -2.55
N SER A 6 -13.13 -6.22 -1.33
CA SER A 6 -12.35 -7.18 -0.53
C SER A 6 -12.20 -8.52 -1.26
N ALA A 7 -13.28 -9.04 -1.85
CA ALA A 7 -13.23 -10.27 -2.64
C ALA A 7 -12.31 -10.15 -3.86
N GLN A 8 -12.36 -9.02 -4.58
CA GLN A 8 -11.48 -8.78 -5.72
C GLN A 8 -10.00 -8.69 -5.32
N LEU A 9 -9.69 -8.02 -4.21
CA LEU A 9 -8.33 -7.94 -3.69
C LEU A 9 -7.80 -9.34 -3.32
N ILE A 10 -8.61 -10.12 -2.59
CA ILE A 10 -8.27 -11.52 -2.25
C ILE A 10 -8.02 -12.35 -3.52
N MET A 11 -8.86 -12.21 -4.54
CA MET A 11 -8.70 -12.93 -5.80
C MET A 11 -7.42 -12.52 -6.55
N ALA A 12 -7.09 -11.23 -6.56
CA ALA A 12 -5.87 -10.71 -7.18
C ALA A 12 -4.61 -11.23 -6.48
N THR A 13 -4.57 -11.17 -5.14
CA THR A 13 -3.47 -11.74 -4.34
C THR A 13 -3.35 -13.25 -4.56
N ALA A 14 -4.47 -13.99 -4.53
CA ALA A 14 -4.46 -15.43 -4.77
C ALA A 14 -3.98 -15.78 -6.20
N TYR A 15 -4.24 -14.91 -7.19
CA TYR A 15 -3.72 -15.09 -8.54
C TYR A 15 -2.19 -14.92 -8.58
N ALA A 16 -1.64 -13.89 -7.93
CA ALA A 16 -0.19 -13.69 -7.82
C ALA A 16 0.48 -14.88 -7.11
N HIS A 17 -0.10 -15.34 -6.00
CA HIS A 17 0.41 -16.49 -5.24
C HIS A 17 0.40 -17.78 -6.07
N ARG A 18 -0.67 -18.04 -6.85
CA ARG A 18 -0.73 -19.17 -7.78
C ARG A 18 0.32 -19.10 -8.88
N ALA A 19 0.71 -17.90 -9.29
CA ALA A 19 1.81 -17.68 -10.24
C ALA A 19 3.20 -17.83 -9.58
N GLY A 20 3.26 -18.08 -8.27
CA GLY A 20 4.49 -18.26 -7.51
C GLY A 20 5.10 -16.98 -6.97
N PHE A 21 4.36 -15.87 -6.96
CA PHE A 21 4.87 -14.57 -6.53
C PHE A 21 4.21 -14.09 -5.23
N VAL A 22 5.03 -13.56 -4.34
CA VAL A 22 4.63 -12.70 -3.22
C VAL A 22 4.69 -11.26 -3.75
N HIS A 23 3.64 -10.47 -3.54
CA HIS A 23 3.60 -9.06 -3.92
C HIS A 23 4.57 -8.24 -3.07
N GLY A 24 4.60 -8.46 -1.76
CA GLY A 24 5.58 -7.88 -0.85
C GLY A 24 5.34 -6.42 -0.46
N ASP A 25 4.23 -5.81 -0.91
CA ASP A 25 3.87 -4.42 -0.60
C ASP A 25 2.36 -4.15 -0.80
N ILE A 26 1.51 -5.01 -0.21
CA ILE A 26 0.05 -4.84 -0.30
C ILE A 26 -0.38 -3.72 0.65
N HIS A 27 -0.83 -2.60 0.10
CA HIS A 27 -1.49 -1.51 0.82
C HIS A 27 -2.49 -0.77 -0.07
N LEU A 28 -3.41 0.03 0.49
CA LEU A 28 -4.47 0.71 -0.29
C LEU A 28 -3.94 1.64 -1.39
N GLY A 29 -2.71 2.13 -1.28
CA GLY A 29 -2.05 2.91 -2.34
C GLY A 29 -1.74 2.11 -3.60
N ASN A 30 -1.56 0.79 -3.47
CA ASN A 30 -1.34 -0.15 -4.57
C ASN A 30 -2.65 -0.83 -5.01
N VAL A 31 -3.79 -0.41 -4.46
CA VAL A 31 -5.12 -0.92 -4.81
C VAL A 31 -5.85 0.14 -5.63
N LEU A 32 -5.91 -0.07 -6.94
CA LEU A 32 -6.49 0.88 -7.88
C LEU A 32 -7.93 0.51 -8.22
N LEU A 33 -8.78 1.51 -8.42
CA LEU A 33 -10.08 1.34 -9.04
C LEU A 33 -9.98 1.65 -10.53
N GLN A 34 -10.55 0.77 -11.36
CA GLN A 34 -10.66 1.02 -12.78
C GLN A 34 -11.56 2.24 -13.01
N LEU A 35 -11.06 3.19 -13.79
CA LEU A 35 -11.91 4.30 -14.22
C LEU A 35 -13.07 3.77 -15.08
N PRO A 36 -14.29 4.28 -14.88
CA PRO A 36 -15.45 3.80 -15.62
C PRO A 36 -15.38 4.21 -17.10
N GLY A 37 -15.66 3.26 -17.98
CA GLY A 37 -15.78 3.47 -19.43
C GLY A 37 -14.46 3.81 -20.15
N SER A 38 -14.59 4.18 -21.42
CA SER A 38 -13.51 4.71 -22.27
C SER A 38 -13.55 6.24 -22.33
N GLU A 39 -14.15 6.89 -21.34
CA GLU A 39 -14.44 8.32 -21.42
C GLU A 39 -13.15 9.13 -21.57
N LEU A 40 -12.12 8.83 -20.76
CA LEU A 40 -10.81 9.44 -20.90
C LEU A 40 -10.16 9.18 -22.28
N ASP A 41 -10.37 8.00 -22.87
CA ASP A 41 -9.78 7.62 -24.16
C ASP A 41 -10.31 8.50 -25.31
N HIS A 42 -11.45 9.17 -25.11
CA HIS A 42 -12.10 10.02 -26.10
C HIS A 42 -11.94 11.52 -25.80
N LEU A 43 -11.33 11.89 -24.67
CA LEU A 43 -11.08 13.30 -24.35
C LEU A 43 -9.76 13.78 -24.96
N SER A 44 -9.81 14.95 -25.58
CA SER A 44 -8.60 15.74 -25.82
C SER A 44 -8.01 16.22 -24.49
N ILE A 45 -6.70 16.50 -24.49
CA ILE A 45 -5.99 17.07 -23.33
C ILE A 45 -6.70 18.33 -22.80
N GLN A 46 -7.22 19.17 -23.70
CA GLN A 46 -7.94 20.38 -23.32
C GLN A 46 -9.24 20.07 -22.56
N GLN A 47 -10.00 19.07 -23.01
CA GLN A 47 -11.22 18.65 -22.30
C GLN A 47 -10.91 18.02 -20.93
N VAL A 48 -9.77 17.32 -20.80
CA VAL A 48 -9.30 16.83 -19.49
C VAL A 48 -9.01 17.99 -18.54
N TYR A 49 -8.43 19.09 -19.02
CA TYR A 49 -8.19 20.29 -18.22
C TYR A 49 -9.46 21.04 -17.86
N GLU A 50 -10.42 21.15 -18.78
CA GLU A 50 -11.71 21.83 -18.54
C GLU A 50 -12.55 21.10 -17.49
N ARG A 51 -12.49 19.76 -17.45
CA ARG A 51 -13.23 18.95 -16.48
C ARG A 51 -12.62 18.90 -15.10
N ASN A 52 -11.29 18.94 -15.03
CA ASN A 52 -10.56 18.84 -13.77
C ASN A 52 -9.94 20.21 -13.46
N TYR A 53 -8.70 20.39 -13.90
CA TYR A 53 -7.98 21.65 -13.98
C TYR A 53 -6.75 21.44 -14.86
N LYS A 54 -6.20 22.54 -15.37
CA LYS A 54 -4.87 22.53 -15.97
C LYS A 54 -3.84 22.57 -14.83
N PRO A 55 -2.92 21.59 -14.73
CA PRO A 55 -1.94 21.59 -13.66
C PRO A 55 -0.95 22.74 -13.85
N ASP A 56 -0.69 23.47 -12.76
CA ASP A 56 0.31 24.52 -12.75
C ASP A 56 1.73 23.92 -12.74
N PRO A 57 2.65 24.49 -13.53
CA PRO A 57 4.04 24.03 -13.52
C PRO A 57 4.73 24.40 -12.19
N CYS A 58 5.37 23.43 -11.56
CA CYS A 58 6.26 23.62 -10.43
C CYS A 58 7.72 23.55 -10.93
N PRO A 59 8.50 24.64 -10.90
CA PRO A 59 9.88 24.65 -11.36
C PRO A 59 10.75 23.67 -10.56
N VAL A 60 11.58 22.90 -11.26
CA VAL A 60 12.58 22.06 -10.61
C VAL A 60 13.74 22.93 -10.14
N THR A 61 14.01 22.91 -8.84
CA THR A 61 15.14 23.62 -8.22
C THR A 61 16.06 22.66 -7.49
N ARG A 62 17.34 23.02 -7.37
CA ARG A 62 18.28 22.26 -6.55
C ARG A 62 18.16 22.72 -5.10
N THR A 63 18.29 21.77 -4.17
CA THR A 63 18.28 22.04 -2.73
C THR A 63 19.47 22.89 -2.27
N ASP A 64 20.57 22.88 -3.01
CA ASP A 64 21.77 23.70 -2.78
C ASP A 64 21.70 25.10 -3.42
N GLY A 65 20.58 25.45 -4.06
CA GLY A 65 20.35 26.75 -4.71
C GLY A 65 21.16 26.97 -6.00
N GLN A 66 21.93 25.98 -6.46
CA GLN A 66 22.68 26.10 -7.71
C GLN A 66 21.75 25.95 -8.92
N PRO A 67 22.17 26.41 -10.11
CA PRO A 67 21.37 26.20 -11.31
C PRO A 67 21.32 24.72 -11.71
N VAL A 68 20.19 24.33 -12.31
CA VAL A 68 20.00 23.02 -12.96
C VAL A 68 20.55 23.12 -14.38
N PHE A 69 21.72 22.52 -14.63
CA PHE A 69 22.40 22.59 -15.93
C PHE A 69 22.17 21.36 -16.83
N SER A 70 21.67 20.26 -16.27
CA SER A 70 21.49 19.02 -17.02
C SER A 70 20.25 19.08 -17.92
N LEU A 71 20.43 18.80 -19.21
CA LEU A 71 19.31 18.68 -20.17
C LEU A 71 18.43 17.46 -19.89
N SER A 72 18.90 16.49 -19.10
CA SER A 72 18.13 15.31 -18.70
C SER A 72 17.17 15.59 -17.55
N VAL A 73 17.23 16.78 -16.94
CA VAL A 73 16.32 17.16 -15.86
C VAL A 73 15.18 17.99 -16.43
N PRO A 74 13.91 17.61 -16.21
CA PRO A 74 12.78 18.40 -16.67
C PRO A 74 12.77 19.77 -16.00
N LYS A 75 12.35 20.81 -16.74
CA LYS A 75 12.27 22.18 -16.21
C LYS A 75 11.19 22.33 -15.15
N ASN A 76 10.08 21.61 -15.30
CA ASN A 76 8.93 21.65 -14.41
C ASN A 76 8.48 20.24 -14.07
N VAL A 77 7.93 20.08 -12.88
CA VAL A 77 7.07 18.97 -12.48
C VAL A 77 5.65 19.47 -12.31
N TYR A 78 4.68 18.57 -12.31
CA TYR A 78 3.25 18.90 -12.26
C TYR A 78 2.59 18.05 -11.20
N THR A 79 1.72 18.66 -10.39
CA THR A 79 0.85 17.91 -9.49
C THR A 79 -0.16 17.13 -10.31
N PRO A 80 -0.33 15.82 -10.09
CA PRO A 80 -1.30 15.02 -10.84
C PRO A 80 -2.73 15.52 -10.60
N ASN A 81 -3.58 15.40 -11.61
CA ASN A 81 -5.01 15.70 -11.47
C ASN A 81 -5.67 14.67 -10.55
N TRP A 82 -6.45 15.15 -9.57
CA TRP A 82 -7.30 14.27 -8.76
C TRP A 82 -8.52 13.84 -9.57
N LEU A 83 -8.54 12.57 -10.01
CA LEU A 83 -9.65 11.95 -10.75
C LEU A 83 -10.59 11.14 -9.84
N GLY A 84 -10.54 11.39 -8.52
CA GLY A 84 -11.36 10.67 -7.56
C GLY A 84 -12.79 11.19 -7.52
N LYS A 85 -13.71 10.33 -7.08
CA LYS A 85 -15.10 10.69 -6.79
C LYS A 85 -15.51 10.17 -5.40
N PRO A 86 -16.56 10.74 -4.78
CA PRO A 86 -17.07 10.27 -3.50
C PRO A 86 -17.38 8.77 -3.53
N SER A 87 -17.07 8.07 -2.42
CA SER A 87 -17.16 6.61 -2.37
C SER A 87 -18.59 6.09 -2.55
N ASP A 88 -19.58 6.88 -2.14
CA ASP A 88 -21.02 6.63 -2.27
C ASP A 88 -21.55 6.87 -3.70
N GLU A 89 -20.77 7.56 -4.55
CA GLU A 89 -21.06 7.73 -5.98
C GLU A 89 -20.40 6.65 -6.86
N VAL A 90 -19.60 5.75 -6.28
CA VAL A 90 -18.98 4.63 -7.01
C VAL A 90 -20.01 3.52 -7.21
N LEU A 91 -20.41 3.28 -8.45
CA LEU A 91 -21.35 2.22 -8.78
C LEU A 91 -20.64 0.85 -8.78
N LEU A 92 -21.38 -0.21 -8.45
CA LEU A 92 -20.83 -1.57 -8.43
C LEU A 92 -20.14 -1.99 -9.75
N PRO A 93 -20.67 -1.69 -10.95
CA PRO A 93 -20.01 -2.05 -12.22
C PRO A 93 -18.67 -1.34 -12.45
N GLU A 94 -18.45 -0.20 -11.78
CA GLU A 94 -17.26 0.64 -11.88
C GLU A 94 -16.24 0.31 -10.79
N ALA A 95 -16.67 -0.37 -9.72
CA ALA A 95 -15.84 -0.78 -8.59
C ALA A 95 -14.95 -1.99 -8.93
N LYS A 96 -14.38 -2.03 -10.14
CA LYS A 96 -13.39 -3.03 -10.54
C LYS A 96 -12.03 -2.67 -9.96
N LEU A 97 -11.42 -3.61 -9.27
CA LEU A 97 -10.19 -3.41 -8.52
C LEU A 97 -9.01 -4.05 -9.24
N TRP A 98 -7.88 -3.35 -9.23
CA TRP A 98 -6.59 -3.82 -9.70
C TRP A 98 -5.57 -3.75 -8.57
N LEU A 99 -4.85 -4.85 -8.35
CA LEU A 99 -3.63 -4.83 -7.55
C LEU A 99 -2.48 -4.40 -8.46
N ALA A 100 -1.83 -3.30 -8.12
CA ALA A 100 -0.79 -2.66 -8.92
C ALA A 100 0.55 -2.66 -8.19
N ASP A 101 1.59 -2.21 -8.89
CA ASP A 101 2.96 -2.07 -8.39
C ASP A 101 3.60 -3.36 -7.85
N PHE A 102 4.06 -4.20 -8.78
CA PHE A 102 4.84 -5.40 -8.49
C PHE A 102 6.34 -5.11 -8.36
N GLY A 103 6.76 -3.85 -8.14
CA GLY A 103 8.18 -3.47 -8.07
C GLY A 103 8.96 -4.14 -6.92
N THR A 104 8.27 -4.57 -5.87
CA THR A 104 8.83 -5.28 -4.71
C THR A 104 8.57 -6.79 -4.72
N ALA A 105 7.81 -7.26 -5.71
CA ALA A 105 7.35 -8.64 -5.80
C ALA A 105 8.50 -9.61 -6.02
N PHE A 106 8.36 -10.82 -5.49
CA PHE A 106 9.40 -11.83 -5.56
C PHE A 106 8.85 -13.25 -5.58
N ASN A 107 9.65 -14.18 -6.12
CA ASN A 107 9.33 -15.60 -6.07
C ASN A 107 10.11 -16.28 -4.93
N PRO A 108 9.45 -16.71 -3.84
CA PRO A 108 10.12 -17.29 -2.67
C PRO A 108 10.80 -18.63 -2.97
N SER A 109 10.53 -19.27 -4.11
CA SER A 109 11.26 -20.47 -4.56
C SER A 109 12.57 -20.16 -5.30
N GLN A 110 12.78 -18.91 -5.70
CA GLN A 110 13.92 -18.47 -6.51
C GLN A 110 14.81 -17.47 -5.79
N GLU A 111 14.26 -16.67 -4.88
CA GLU A 111 15.02 -15.69 -4.10
C GLU A 111 14.62 -15.67 -2.62
N THR A 112 15.59 -15.31 -1.79
CA THR A 112 15.39 -15.10 -0.35
C THR A 112 15.18 -13.62 -0.08
N ARG A 113 14.04 -13.26 0.49
CA ARG A 113 13.74 -11.90 0.96
C ARG A 113 13.62 -11.89 2.48
N LEU A 114 14.51 -11.18 3.17
CA LEU A 114 14.49 -11.05 4.64
C LEU A 114 13.85 -9.73 5.10
N LEU A 115 13.90 -8.70 4.25
CA LEU A 115 13.41 -7.36 4.58
C LEU A 115 12.05 -7.13 3.95
N SER A 116 11.11 -6.63 4.76
CA SER A 116 9.83 -6.14 4.25
C SER A 116 9.94 -4.66 3.88
N TYR A 117 9.51 -4.34 2.66
CA TYR A 117 9.42 -2.95 2.19
C TYR A 117 8.05 -2.32 2.44
N THR A 118 7.10 -3.11 2.96
CA THR A 118 5.79 -2.59 3.40
C THR A 118 5.95 -1.44 4.39
N HIS A 119 5.04 -0.47 4.29
CA HIS A 119 4.81 0.52 5.35
C HIS A 119 4.68 -0.16 6.71
N LEU A 120 5.18 0.51 7.75
CA LEU A 120 5.33 -0.04 9.10
C LEU A 120 4.02 -0.65 9.64
N GLN A 121 2.90 0.06 9.50
CA GLN A 121 1.56 -0.40 9.91
C GLN A 121 1.06 -1.65 9.18
N ASN A 122 1.62 -1.97 8.02
CA ASN A 122 1.22 -3.12 7.20
C ASN A 122 2.23 -4.26 7.26
N ARG A 123 3.32 -4.07 8.01
CA ARG A 123 4.43 -5.00 8.07
C ARG A 123 4.02 -6.25 8.85
N PRO A 124 4.32 -7.44 8.31
CA PRO A 124 4.03 -8.67 9.01
C PRO A 124 4.96 -8.84 10.21
N PRO A 125 4.48 -9.41 11.34
CA PRO A 125 5.23 -9.47 12.59
C PRO A 125 6.51 -10.30 12.47
N GLU A 126 6.56 -11.30 11.59
CA GLU A 126 7.80 -12.07 11.36
C GLU A 126 8.94 -11.20 10.81
N ALA A 127 8.65 -10.11 10.09
CA ALA A 127 9.69 -9.20 9.62
C ALA A 127 10.37 -8.43 10.77
N VAL A 128 9.71 -8.32 11.92
CA VAL A 128 10.20 -7.66 13.14
C VAL A 128 10.88 -8.70 14.04
N PHE A 129 10.17 -9.78 14.37
CA PHE A 129 10.63 -10.74 15.39
C PHE A 129 11.46 -11.90 14.85
N ASP A 130 11.47 -12.08 13.53
CA ASP A 130 12.16 -13.18 12.87
C ASP A 130 12.86 -12.75 11.58
N SER A 131 13.59 -11.63 11.67
CA SER A 131 14.31 -11.00 10.54
C SER A 131 15.34 -11.89 9.85
N THR A 132 15.63 -13.07 10.38
CA THR A 132 16.50 -14.08 9.76
C THR A 132 15.74 -15.09 8.90
N LYS A 133 14.42 -15.19 9.05
CA LYS A 133 13.58 -16.07 8.22
C LYS A 133 13.11 -15.34 6.95
N PRO A 134 13.06 -16.04 5.81
CA PRO A 134 12.51 -15.46 4.59
C PRO A 134 11.03 -15.12 4.72
N LEU A 135 10.65 -13.98 4.15
CA LEU A 135 9.26 -13.65 3.87
C LEU A 135 8.69 -14.63 2.84
N THR A 136 7.40 -14.92 2.99
CA THR A 136 6.70 -15.91 2.17
C THR A 136 5.33 -15.39 1.75
N PHE A 137 4.52 -16.24 1.12
CA PHE A 137 3.13 -15.93 0.81
C PHE A 137 2.34 -15.46 2.05
N SER A 138 2.67 -15.97 3.25
CA SER A 138 2.02 -15.56 4.50
C SER A 138 2.19 -14.07 4.81
N SER A 139 3.31 -13.48 4.39
CA SER A 139 3.60 -12.06 4.58
C SER A 139 2.60 -11.17 3.82
N ASP A 140 2.23 -11.56 2.60
CA ASP A 140 1.14 -10.91 1.86
C ASP A 140 -0.23 -11.14 2.51
N ILE A 141 -0.48 -12.34 3.06
CA ILE A 141 -1.78 -12.65 3.71
C ILE A 141 -2.00 -11.76 4.92
N TRP A 142 -0.94 -11.45 5.67
CA TRP A 142 -1.00 -10.47 6.76
C TRP A 142 -1.45 -9.10 6.26
N SER A 143 -0.71 -8.51 5.32
CA SER A 143 -1.02 -7.18 4.78
C SER A 143 -2.40 -7.16 4.09
N LEU A 144 -2.78 -8.24 3.41
CA LEU A 144 -4.12 -8.42 2.84
C LEU A 144 -5.22 -8.36 3.91
N GLY A 145 -5.03 -9.03 5.05
CA GLY A 145 -5.99 -9.01 6.15
C GLY A 145 -6.24 -7.59 6.66
N LEU A 146 -5.17 -6.80 6.81
CA LEU A 146 -5.24 -5.39 7.22
C LEU A 146 -5.98 -4.54 6.18
N MET A 147 -5.71 -4.75 4.88
CA MET A 147 -6.39 -4.00 3.81
C MET A 147 -7.87 -4.39 3.68
N VAL A 148 -8.23 -5.65 3.94
CA VAL A 148 -9.64 -6.07 4.01
C VAL A 148 -10.34 -5.37 5.16
N TRP A 149 -9.71 -5.29 6.35
CA TRP A 149 -10.25 -4.56 7.50
C TRP A 149 -10.46 -3.08 7.19
N GLU A 150 -9.42 -2.39 6.73
CA GLU A 150 -9.46 -0.96 6.44
C GLU A 150 -10.49 -0.65 5.33
N GLY A 151 -10.54 -1.50 4.31
CA GLY A 151 -11.49 -1.41 3.22
C GLY A 151 -12.97 -1.61 3.62
N MET A 152 -13.26 -2.14 4.81
CA MET A 152 -14.63 -2.21 5.35
C MET A 152 -15.08 -0.94 6.06
N GLY A 153 -14.24 0.11 6.10
CA GLY A 153 -14.59 1.39 6.72
C GLY A 153 -14.27 1.45 8.22
N SER A 154 -13.51 0.48 8.74
CA SER A 154 -13.10 0.43 10.15
C SER A 154 -11.86 1.29 10.45
N GLY A 155 -11.40 2.12 9.50
CA GLY A 155 -10.14 2.86 9.60
C GLY A 155 -8.91 1.94 9.49
N PRO A 156 -7.69 2.50 9.50
CA PRO A 156 -6.49 1.69 9.54
C PRO A 156 -6.50 0.83 10.80
N PHE A 157 -6.20 -0.47 10.65
CA PHE A 157 -6.17 -1.40 11.79
C PHE A 157 -5.09 -1.02 12.81
N MET A 158 -3.99 -0.43 12.35
CA MET A 158 -2.86 0.04 13.17
C MET A 158 -2.55 1.49 12.83
N SER A 159 -2.30 2.32 13.84
CA SER A 159 -1.95 3.71 13.63
C SER A 159 -0.44 3.85 13.44
N GLY A 160 0.08 3.70 12.22
CA GLY A 160 1.52 3.85 11.95
C GLY A 160 1.98 5.25 11.53
N PHE A 161 1.06 6.17 11.21
CA PHE A 161 1.44 7.48 10.65
C PHE A 161 2.12 8.42 11.66
N LEU A 162 1.89 8.22 12.96
CA LEU A 162 2.44 9.05 14.04
C LEU A 162 3.31 8.27 15.05
N PHE A 163 3.50 6.96 14.83
CA PHE A 163 4.03 6.06 15.85
C PHE A 163 5.09 5.12 15.28
N GLY A 164 5.98 4.61 16.15
CA GLY A 164 7.10 3.75 15.81
C GLY A 164 6.72 2.26 15.76
N GLU A 165 7.73 1.41 15.55
CA GLU A 165 7.52 -0.04 15.38
C GLU A 165 6.91 -0.67 16.64
N ASN A 166 7.31 -0.19 17.82
CA ASN A 166 6.82 -0.72 19.09
C ASN A 166 5.34 -0.44 19.33
N GLU A 167 4.86 0.74 18.96
CA GLU A 167 3.45 1.09 19.07
C GLU A 167 2.60 0.30 18.08
N VAL A 168 3.11 0.10 16.86
CA VAL A 168 2.44 -0.77 15.89
C VAL A 168 2.32 -2.20 16.43
N ILE A 169 3.38 -2.74 17.04
CA ILE A 169 3.33 -4.06 17.70
C ILE A 169 2.33 -4.07 18.87
N ALA A 170 2.28 -3.02 19.69
CA ALA A 170 1.33 -2.90 20.78
C ALA A 170 -0.11 -2.95 20.28
N ASP A 171 -0.44 -2.21 19.21
CA ASP A 171 -1.75 -2.27 18.55
C ASP A 171 -2.10 -3.71 18.11
N GLN A 172 -1.12 -4.48 17.62
CA GLN A 172 -1.36 -5.89 17.25
C GLN A 172 -1.70 -6.74 18.47
N VAL A 173 -0.98 -6.57 19.58
CA VAL A 173 -1.20 -7.32 20.81
C VAL A 173 -2.56 -6.98 21.42
N ASP A 174 -2.91 -5.70 21.45
CA ASP A 174 -4.18 -5.23 21.97
C ASP A 174 -5.37 -5.76 21.16
N ALA A 175 -5.22 -5.85 19.83
CA ALA A 175 -6.29 -6.29 18.93
C ALA A 175 -6.38 -7.81 18.73
N LEU A 176 -5.25 -8.52 18.67
CA LEU A 176 -5.16 -9.95 18.31
C LEU A 176 -4.78 -10.85 19.48
N GLY A 177 -4.40 -10.27 20.62
CA GLY A 177 -3.90 -10.99 21.79
C GLY A 177 -2.37 -11.18 21.77
N PRO A 178 -1.83 -11.89 22.77
CA PRO A 178 -0.39 -11.99 22.97
C PRO A 178 0.33 -12.67 21.80
N LEU A 179 1.52 -12.16 21.48
CA LEU A 179 2.42 -12.77 20.50
C LEU A 179 2.81 -14.20 20.92
N PRO A 180 3.22 -15.06 19.97
CA PRO A 180 3.90 -16.31 20.29
C PRO A 180 5.05 -16.08 21.28
N HIS A 181 5.26 -17.01 22.21
CA HIS A 181 6.25 -16.88 23.30
C HIS A 181 7.64 -16.45 22.79
N GLU A 182 8.10 -17.05 21.70
CA GLU A 182 9.40 -16.75 21.09
C GLU A 182 9.52 -15.30 20.57
N TRP A 183 8.41 -14.67 20.17
CA TRP A 183 8.37 -13.27 19.74
C TRP A 183 8.16 -12.34 20.93
N TRP A 184 7.34 -12.77 21.90
CA TRP A 184 7.11 -12.06 23.15
C TRP A 184 8.39 -11.85 23.97
N GLU A 185 9.32 -12.81 23.95
CA GLU A 185 10.63 -12.67 24.60
C GLU A 185 11.58 -11.71 23.88
N LYS A 186 11.42 -11.55 22.57
CA LYS A 186 12.24 -10.63 21.75
C LYS A 186 11.76 -9.19 21.78
N TRP A 187 10.55 -8.93 22.26
CA TRP A 187 9.99 -7.59 22.32
C TRP A 187 10.51 -6.81 23.54
N GLU A 188 11.63 -6.12 23.36
CA GLU A 188 12.37 -5.44 24.44
C GLU A 188 11.57 -4.34 25.16
N THR A 189 10.66 -3.65 24.46
CA THR A 189 9.89 -2.51 25.02
C THR A 189 8.52 -2.87 25.58
N ARG A 190 8.21 -4.17 25.74
CA ARG A 190 6.90 -4.65 26.22
C ARG A 190 6.45 -4.05 27.56
N THR A 191 7.37 -3.53 28.38
CA THR A 191 7.07 -2.97 29.70
C THR A 191 6.20 -1.71 29.68
N ASN A 192 5.97 -1.12 28.50
CA ASN A 192 5.12 0.05 28.33
C ASN A 192 3.69 -0.29 27.89
N VAL A 193 3.39 -1.58 27.65
CA VAL A 193 2.07 -2.04 27.21
C VAL A 193 1.40 -2.73 28.39
N SER A 194 0.28 -2.18 28.85
CA SER A 194 -0.42 -2.69 30.02
C SER A 194 -1.26 -3.90 29.59
N THR A 195 -0.94 -5.08 30.10
CA THR A 195 -1.71 -6.32 29.94
C THR A 195 -3.09 -6.24 30.61
#